data_AF-J3SD18-F1
#
_entry.id   AF-J3SD18-F1
#
_cell.length_a   1.000
_cell.length_b   1.000
_cell.length_c   1.000
_cell.angle_alpha   90.00
_cell.angle_beta   90.00
_cell.angle_gamma   90.00
#
_symmetry.space_group_name_H-M   'P 1'
#
loop_
_entity.id
_entity.type
_entity.pdbx_description
1 polymer ?
#
loop_
_entity_poly.entity_id
_entity_poly.type
_entity_poly.pdbx_seq_one_letter_code
_entity_poly.pdbx_strand_id
1 'polypeptide(L)'
;MKSSSQFYLTYTCSLLLGLLCVTFVIYWNKQYRGGFAWDGSGKMFNWHPVCMVTGLVVLYGNAVLVYRLPFTQSSHKLLVKLAHATLNLLVLSLAVTGLVAVFEF
;
A
#
# COMPACT_ATOMS: atom_id res chain seq x y z
N MET A 1 26.10 -1.87 14.58
CA MET A 1 25.40 -2.25 13.32
C MET A 1 24.25 -3.15 13.71
N LYS A 2 22.99 -2.82 13.37
CA LYS A 2 21.87 -3.75 13.63
C LYS A 2 22.18 -5.07 12.93
N SER A 3 22.00 -6.20 13.62
CA SER A 3 22.21 -7.52 12.99
C SER A 3 21.29 -7.63 11.78
N SER A 4 21.80 -8.08 10.63
CA SER A 4 21.00 -8.26 9.41
C SER A 4 19.72 -9.05 9.69
N SER A 5 19.76 -10.01 10.63
CA SER A 5 18.60 -10.79 11.09
C SER A 5 17.48 -9.92 11.69
N GLN A 6 17.81 -8.91 12.50
CA GLN A 6 16.82 -8.01 13.10
C GLN A 6 16.12 -7.17 12.03
N PHE A 7 16.87 -6.70 11.01
CA PHE A 7 16.27 -5.97 9.89
C PHE A 7 15.25 -6.84 9.17
N TYR A 8 15.63 -8.05 8.76
CA TYR A 8 14.73 -8.97 8.07
C TYR A 8 13.49 -9.31 8.89
N LEU A 9 13.64 -9.59 10.19
CA LEU A 9 12.52 -9.85 11.09
C LEU A 9 11.53 -8.68 11.10
N THR A 10 12.02 -7.45 11.37
CA THR A 10 11.16 -6.27 11.41
C THR A 10 10.49 -5.97 10.08
N TYR A 11 11.21 -6.14 8.97
CA TYR A 11 10.67 -5.95 7.63
C TYR A 11 9.58 -6.98 7.30
N THR A 12 9.82 -8.26 7.56
CA THR A 12 8.81 -9.31 7.38
C THR A 12 7.58 -9.08 8.26
N CYS A 13 7.75 -8.70 9.53
CA CYS A 13 6.63 -8.33 10.40
C CYS A 13 5.84 -7.14 9.82
N SER A 14 6.52 -6.12 9.28
CA SER A 14 5.85 -4.98 8.66
C SER A 14 5.07 -5.36 7.40
N LEU A 15 5.57 -6.29 6.58
CA LEU A 15 4.87 -6.82 5.42
C LEU A 15 3.62 -7.62 5.82
N LEU A 16 3.73 -8.48 6.84
CA LEU A 16 2.60 -9.26 7.34
C LEU A 16 1.52 -8.35 7.94
N LEU A 17 1.92 -7.34 8.71
CA LEU A 17 0.99 -6.36 9.27
C LEU A 17 0.33 -5.52 8.17
N GLY A 18 1.09 -5.09 7.15
CA GLY A 18 0.55 -4.38 5.99
C GLY A 18 -0.48 -5.21 5.24
N LEU A 19 -0.19 -6.50 4.99
CA LEU A 19 -1.14 -7.42 4.38
C LEU A 19 -2.40 -7.58 5.24
N LEU A 20 -2.24 -7.74 6.56
CA LEU A 20 -3.36 -7.84 7.49
C LEU A 20 -4.24 -6.58 7.46
N CYS A 21 -3.64 -5.39 7.44
CA CYS A 21 -4.37 -4.12 7.31
C CYS A 21 -5.20 -4.08 6.02
N VAL A 22 -4.63 -4.49 4.89
CA VAL A 22 -5.34 -4.56 3.60
C VAL A 22 -6.49 -5.57 3.66
N THR A 23 -6.25 -6.76 4.21
CA THR A 23 -7.30 -7.78 4.38
C THR A 23 -8.43 -7.28 5.29
N PHE A 24 -8.10 -6.64 6.40
CA PHE A 24 -9.09 -6.12 7.35
C PHE A 24 -9.91 -4.98 6.77
N VAL A 25 -9.31 -4.02 6.05
CA VAL A 25 -10.09 -2.93 5.45
C VAL A 25 -11.01 -3.45 4.34
N ILE A 26 -10.58 -4.45 3.56
CA ILE A 26 -11.43 -5.09 2.55
C ILE A 26 -12.57 -5.86 3.23
N TYR A 27 -12.26 -6.67 4.23
CA TYR A 27 -13.25 -7.45 4.97
C TYR A 27 -14.28 -6.55 5.66
N TRP A 28 -13.81 -5.47 6.30
CA TRP A 28 -14.67 -4.50 6.97
C TRP A 28 -15.69 -3.90 6.01
N ASN A 29 -15.23 -3.39 4.87
CA ASN A 29 -16.11 -2.78 3.88
C ASN A 29 -17.04 -3.79 3.21
N LYS A 30 -16.55 -5.02 2.96
CA LYS A 30 -17.35 -6.09 2.37
C LYS A 30 -18.48 -6.55 3.29
N GLN A 31 -18.17 -6.82 4.57
CA GLN A 31 -19.13 -7.44 5.48
C GLN A 31 -20.03 -6.43 6.20
N TYR A 32 -19.47 -5.28 6.60
CA TYR A 32 -20.18 -4.34 7.46
C TYR A 32 -20.67 -3.08 6.73
N ARG A 33 -20.16 -2.79 5.53
CA ARG A 33 -20.53 -1.58 4.76
C ARG A 33 -21.28 -1.84 3.46
N GLY A 34 -21.78 -3.06 3.26
CA GLY A 34 -22.63 -3.41 2.12
C GLY A 34 -21.87 -3.66 0.82
N GLY A 35 -20.54 -3.83 0.87
CA GLY A 35 -19.74 -4.23 -0.30
C GLY A 35 -19.15 -3.06 -1.08
N PHE A 36 -18.82 -3.34 -2.34
CA PHE A 36 -18.16 -2.40 -3.24
C PHE A 36 -19.00 -2.24 -4.51
N ALA A 37 -19.08 -1.00 -5.00
CA ALA A 37 -19.62 -0.67 -6.31
C ALA A 37 -18.88 0.56 -6.86
N TRP A 38 -19.05 0.86 -8.14
CA TRP A 38 -18.53 2.08 -8.77
C TRP A 38 -19.67 2.77 -9.53
N ASP A 39 -20.68 3.18 -8.76
CA ASP A 39 -21.99 3.59 -9.25
C ASP A 39 -22.52 4.89 -8.62
N GLY A 40 -21.66 5.65 -7.91
CA GLY A 40 -22.07 6.86 -7.19
C GLY A 40 -22.99 6.59 -5.99
N SER A 41 -23.03 5.35 -5.49
CA SER A 41 -23.70 5.04 -4.22
C SER A 41 -22.70 5.09 -3.05
N GLY A 42 -23.20 5.00 -1.82
CA GLY A 42 -22.34 4.86 -0.64
C GLY A 42 -21.38 3.65 -0.68
N LYS A 43 -21.59 2.67 -1.58
CA LYS A 43 -20.64 1.56 -1.81
C LYS A 43 -19.42 1.98 -2.62
N MET A 44 -19.50 3.08 -3.37
CA MET A 44 -18.37 3.70 -4.05
C MET A 44 -17.39 4.29 -3.03
N PHE A 45 -17.90 4.96 -1.99
CA PHE A 45 -17.06 5.46 -0.88
C PHE A 45 -16.22 4.36 -0.24
N ASN A 46 -16.70 3.11 -0.18
CA ASN A 46 -15.96 2.01 0.44
C ASN A 46 -14.62 1.69 -0.27
N TRP A 47 -14.43 2.12 -1.52
CA TRP A 47 -13.13 2.06 -2.19
C TRP A 47 -12.10 3.03 -1.59
N HIS A 48 -12.52 4.16 -1.04
CA HIS A 48 -11.63 5.15 -0.43
C HIS A 48 -10.70 4.54 0.63
N PRO A 49 -11.20 3.93 1.73
CA PRO A 49 -10.32 3.39 2.75
C PRO A 49 -9.44 2.25 2.23
N VAL A 50 -9.94 1.43 1.28
CA VAL A 50 -9.15 0.33 0.68
C VAL A 50 -7.98 0.90 -0.14
N CYS A 51 -8.24 1.89 -0.99
CA CYS A 51 -7.23 2.57 -1.80
C CYS A 51 -6.21 3.30 -0.92
N MET A 52 -6.64 3.99 0.14
CA MET A 52 -5.76 4.74 1.03
C MET A 52 -4.85 3.83 1.86
N VAL A 53 -5.37 2.74 2.44
CA VAL A 53 -4.54 1.78 3.19
C VAL A 53 -3.58 1.05 2.25
N THR A 54 -4.03 0.62 1.07
CA THR A 54 -3.16 -0.10 0.13
C THR A 54 -2.07 0.82 -0.42
N GLY A 55 -2.43 2.03 -0.88
CA GLY A 55 -1.51 2.99 -1.46
C GLY A 55 -0.64 3.69 -0.41
N LEU A 56 -1.22 4.60 0.36
CA LEU A 56 -0.48 5.53 1.22
C LEU A 56 0.09 4.89 2.49
N VAL A 57 -0.41 3.73 2.92
CA VAL A 57 0.13 3.03 4.09
C VAL A 57 1.09 1.93 3.67
N VAL A 58 0.61 0.94 2.89
CA VAL A 58 1.42 -0.26 2.59
C VAL A 58 2.42 -0.02 1.46
N LEU A 59 1.98 0.40 0.28
CA LEU A 59 2.89 0.58 -0.86
C LEU A 59 3.87 1.73 -0.63
N TYR A 60 3.40 2.85 -0.06
CA TYR A 60 4.25 3.99 0.26
C TYR A 60 5.33 3.63 1.30
N GLY A 61 4.97 2.87 2.34
CA GLY A 61 5.94 2.36 3.31
C GLY A 61 7.06 1.55 2.65
N ASN A 62 6.72 0.69 1.70
CA ASN A 62 7.70 -0.06 0.90
C ASN A 62 8.53 0.85 -0.02
N ALA A 63 7.91 1.85 -0.64
CA ALA A 63 8.59 2.81 -1.51
C ALA A 63 9.67 3.60 -0.77
N VAL A 64 9.40 4.01 0.48
CA VAL A 64 10.37 4.71 1.35
C VAL A 64 11.53 3.80 1.77
N LEU A 65 11.26 2.50 1.95
CA LEU A 65 12.26 1.53 2.39
C LEU A 65 13.09 0.91 1.25
N VAL A 66 12.67 1.04 -0.01
CA VAL A 66 13.26 0.29 -1.15
C VAL A 66 14.78 0.45 -1.31
N TYR A 67 15.34 1.62 -0.97
CA TYR A 67 16.80 1.86 -1.00
C TYR A 67 17.55 1.34 0.24
N ARG A 68 16.83 1.01 1.32
CA ARG A 68 17.39 0.56 2.60
C ARG A 68 17.37 -0.96 2.75
N LEU A 69 16.76 -1.68 1.81
CA LEU A 69 16.70 -3.14 1.82
C LEU A 69 18.12 -3.70 1.55
N PRO A 70 18.68 -4.57 2.39
CA PRO A 70 20.04 -5.08 2.22
C PRO A 70 20.30 -5.71 0.85
N PHE A 71 19.29 -6.36 0.25
CA PHE A 71 19.41 -6.97 -1.08
C PHE A 71 19.36 -5.96 -2.25
N THR A 72 18.82 -4.76 -2.05
CA THR A 72 18.81 -3.71 -3.09
C THR A 72 20.09 -2.88 -3.08
N GLN A 73 20.86 -2.90 -2.00
CA GLN A 73 22.12 -2.16 -1.88
C GLN A 73 23.20 -2.64 -2.86
N SER A 74 23.22 -3.95 -3.16
CA SER A 74 24.12 -4.55 -4.15
C SER A 74 23.56 -4.53 -5.58
N SER A 75 22.34 -4.02 -5.78
CA SER A 75 21.67 -3.99 -7.09
C SER A 75 22.08 -2.77 -7.93
N HIS A 76 21.84 -2.83 -9.24
CA HIS A 76 22.05 -1.67 -10.12
C HIS A 76 21.19 -0.48 -9.68
N LYS A 77 21.83 0.69 -9.50
CA LYS A 77 21.15 1.92 -9.03
C LYS A 77 19.93 2.30 -9.87
N LEU A 78 19.97 2.05 -11.19
CA LEU A 78 18.84 2.32 -12.08
C LEU A 78 17.63 1.43 -11.76
N LEU A 79 17.83 0.15 -11.46
CA LEU A 79 16.74 -0.77 -11.13
C LEU A 79 16.05 -0.36 -9.81
N VAL A 80 16.82 0.04 -8.80
CA VAL A 80 16.25 0.51 -7.52
C VAL A 80 15.49 1.83 -7.71
N LYS A 81 15.98 2.73 -8.59
CA LYS A 81 15.26 3.95 -8.97
C LYS A 81 13.95 3.64 -9.67
N LEU A 82 13.96 2.72 -10.63
CA LEU A 82 12.74 2.29 -11.32
C LEU A 82 11.75 1.66 -10.34
N ALA A 83 12.19 0.76 -9.46
CA ALA A 83 11.33 0.17 -8.44
C ALA A 83 10.70 1.24 -7.52
N HIS A 84 11.49 2.21 -7.04
CA HIS A 84 10.97 3.34 -6.26
C HIS A 84 9.95 4.18 -7.04
N ALA A 85 10.25 4.50 -8.30
CA ALA A 85 9.35 5.29 -9.15
C ALA A 85 8.05 4.54 -9.43
N THR A 86 8.10 3.26 -9.77
CA THR A 86 6.92 2.42 -9.99
C THR A 86 6.07 2.29 -8.74
N LEU A 87 6.68 2.07 -7.57
CA LEU A 87 5.94 2.02 -6.30
C LEU A 87 5.22 3.35 -6.03
N ASN A 88 5.90 4.50 -6.17
CA ASN A 88 5.25 5.79 -5.95
C ASN A 88 4.18 6.12 -7.01
N LEU A 89 4.36 5.68 -8.25
CA LEU A 89 3.33 5.82 -9.28
C LEU A 89 2.06 5.04 -8.91
N LEU A 90 2.21 3.80 -8.44
CA LEU A 90 1.09 3.00 -7.94
C LEU A 90 0.41 3.65 -6.72
N VAL A 91 1.20 4.19 -5.78
CA VAL A 91 0.69 4.95 -4.63
C VAL A 91 -0.15 6.13 -5.10
N LEU A 92 0.37 6.92 -6.05
CA LEU A 92 -0.33 8.07 -6.60
C LEU A 92 -1.63 7.65 -7.31
N SER A 93 -1.59 6.63 -8.15
CA SER A 93 -2.79 6.12 -8.83
C SER A 93 -3.86 5.68 -7.84
N LEU A 94 -3.50 4.91 -6.81
CA LEU A 94 -4.45 4.49 -5.77
C LEU A 94 -4.98 5.68 -4.95
N ALA A 95 -4.13 6.64 -4.60
CA ALA A 95 -4.55 7.83 -3.88
C ALA A 95 -5.56 8.64 -4.72
N VAL A 96 -5.30 8.84 -6.00
CA VAL A 96 -6.24 9.51 -6.92
C VAL A 96 -7.56 8.72 -7.00
N THR A 97 -7.53 7.41 -7.24
CA THR A 97 -8.75 6.58 -7.28
C THR A 97 -9.52 6.65 -5.97
N GLY A 98 -8.85 6.59 -4.83
CA GLY A 98 -9.49 6.69 -3.52
C GLY A 98 -10.06 8.08 -3.22
N LEU A 99 -9.50 9.16 -3.78
CA LEU A 99 -10.07 10.50 -3.68
C LEU A 99 -11.29 10.66 -4.60
N VAL A 100 -11.21 10.18 -5.84
CA VAL A 100 -12.36 10.14 -6.77
C VAL A 100 -13.54 9.42 -6.11
N ALA A 101 -13.30 8.29 -5.46
CA ALA A 101 -14.33 7.56 -4.70
C ALA A 101 -14.97 8.35 -3.55
N VAL A 102 -14.33 9.40 -3.01
CA VAL A 102 -14.91 10.29 -1.97
C VAL A 102 -15.64 11.47 -2.59
N PHE A 103 -15.18 11.98 -3.71
CA PHE A 103 -15.79 13.16 -4.33
C PHE A 103 -16.98 12.83 -5.23
N GLU A 104 -17.10 11.58 -5.70
CA GLU A 104 -18.12 11.17 -6.67
C GLU A 104 -19.15 10.13 -6.11
N PHE A 105 -19.14 9.83 -4.80
CA PHE A 105 -20.12 8.92 -4.19
C PHE A 105 -21.44 9.59 -3.78
#